data_AF-A0A1H9W0C1-F1
#
_entry.id   AF-A0A1H9W0C1-F1
#
_cell.length_a   1.000
_cell.length_b   1.000
_cell.length_c   1.000
_cell.angle_alpha   90.00
_cell.angle_beta   90.00
_cell.angle_gamma   90.00
#
_symmetry.space_group_name_H-M   'P 1'
#
loop_
_entity.id
_entity.type
_entity.pdbx_description
1 polymer ?
#
loop_
_entity_poly.entity_id
_entity_poly.type
_entity_poly.pdbx_seq_one_letter_code
_entity_poly.pdbx_strand_id
1 'polypeptide(L)' 'MITAAPDDAELHRWLLRRLKAASDPRRNEYFRLLALINDWPTPERLTPVIDWSVTALRIRAAGRAPHVIRNRRIDA' A
#
# COMPACT_ATOMS: atom_id res chain seq x y z
N MET A 1 13.93 -12.07 13.05
CA MET A 1 14.61 -10.97 12.33
C MET A 1 14.11 -11.00 10.90
N ILE A 2 13.14 -10.14 10.54
CA ILE A 2 12.60 -10.09 9.18
C ILE A 2 13.51 -9.13 8.40
N THR A 3 14.47 -9.67 7.65
CA THR A 3 15.28 -8.89 6.72
C THR A 3 14.38 -8.40 5.60
N ALA A 4 14.34 -7.09 5.39
CA ALA A 4 13.60 -6.49 4.29
C ALA A 4 14.14 -7.05 2.97
N ALA A 5 13.31 -7.83 2.26
CA ALA A 5 13.57 -8.20 0.88
C ALA A 5 13.82 -6.90 0.07
N PRO A 6 14.71 -6.93 -0.95
CA PRO A 6 14.98 -5.77 -1.76
C PRO A 6 13.65 -5.18 -2.24
N ASP A 7 13.53 -3.88 -2.04
CA ASP A 7 12.33 -3.11 -2.30
C ASP A 7 12.05 -3.04 -3.81
N ASP A 8 11.56 -4.13 -4.37
CA ASP A 8 11.40 -4.32 -5.81
C ASP A 8 10.00 -3.91 -6.29
N ALA A 9 9.89 -3.68 -7.60
CA ALA A 9 8.63 -3.23 -8.20
C ALA A 9 7.50 -4.28 -8.06
N GLU A 10 7.85 -5.55 -7.87
CA GLU A 10 6.89 -6.63 -7.68
C GLU A 10 6.29 -6.63 -6.28
N LEU A 11 7.11 -6.41 -5.26
CA LEU A 11 6.73 -6.20 -3.87
C LEU A 11 5.80 -4.99 -3.76
N HIS A 12 6.13 -3.86 -4.42
CA HIS A 12 5.25 -2.68 -4.45
C HIS A 12 3.89 -3.01 -5.07
N ARG A 13 3.87 -3.70 -6.22
CA ARG A 13 2.62 -4.11 -6.88
C ARG A 13 1.81 -5.05 -5.99
N TRP A 14 2.45 -6.02 -5.35
CA TRP A 14 1.80 -6.97 -4.45
C TRP A 14 1.21 -6.26 -3.22
N LEU A 15 1.99 -5.39 -2.57
CA LEU A 15 1.53 -4.58 -1.43
C LEU A 15 0.37 -3.67 -1.81
N LEU A 16 0.43 -2.99 -2.96
CA LEU A 16 -0.66 -2.16 -3.45
C LEU A 16 -1.96 -2.95 -3.64
N ARG A 17 -1.90 -4.17 -4.18
CA ARG A 17 -3.08 -5.04 -4.31
C ARG A 17 -3.65 -5.40 -2.94
N ARG A 18 -2.79 -5.75 -1.98
CA ARG A 18 -3.18 -6.15 -0.62
C ARG A 18 -3.82 -4.99 0.14
N LEU A 19 -3.25 -3.79 0.07
CA LEU A 19 -3.80 -2.59 0.71
C LEU A 19 -5.16 -2.22 0.12
N LYS A 20 -5.32 -2.24 -1.21
CA LYS A 20 -6.62 -1.97 -1.86
C LYS A 20 -7.71 -2.98 -1.47
N ALA A 21 -7.34 -4.25 -1.30
CA ALA A 21 -8.29 -5.25 -0.79
C ALA A 21 -8.66 -4.97 0.69
N ALA A 22 -7.70 -4.51 1.50
CA ALA A 22 -7.93 -4.17 2.90
C ALA A 22 -8.80 -2.92 3.09
N SER A 23 -8.89 -2.02 2.10
CA SER A 23 -9.77 -0.85 2.11
C SER A 23 -11.22 -1.13 1.67
N ASP A 24 -11.61 -2.39 1.41
CA ASP A 24 -12.98 -2.72 1.02
C ASP A 24 -13.98 -2.25 2.10
N PRO A 25 -14.96 -1.37 1.78
CA PRO A 25 -15.97 -0.91 2.73
C PRO A 25 -16.75 -2.04 3.42
N ARG A 26 -16.95 -3.17 2.73
CA ARG A 26 -17.64 -4.35 3.28
C ARG A 26 -16.87 -4.97 4.44
N ARG A 27 -15.54 -4.90 4.42
CA ARG A 27 -14.70 -5.38 5.52
C ARG A 27 -14.95 -4.55 6.78
N ASN A 28 -15.05 -3.23 6.67
CA ASN A 28 -15.33 -2.37 7.83
C ASN A 28 -16.69 -2.69 8.45
N GLU A 29 -17.70 -2.94 7.63
CA GLU A 29 -19.04 -3.29 8.12
C GLU A 29 -19.05 -4.67 8.77
N TYR A 30 -18.38 -5.65 8.15
CA TYR A 30 -18.19 -6.97 8.74
C TYR A 30 -17.55 -6.90 10.13
N PHE A 31 -16.48 -6.11 10.31
CA PHE A 31 -15.82 -5.96 11.61
C PHE A 31 -16.68 -5.22 12.65
N ARG A 32 -17.55 -4.29 12.24
CA ARG A 32 -18.54 -3.69 13.16
C ARG A 32 -19.55 -4.72 13.63
N LEU A 33 -20.10 -5.51 12.72
CA LEU A 33 -21.06 -6.56 13.06
C LEU A 33 -20.42 -7.62 13.96
N LEU A 34 -19.18 -8.01 13.63
CA LEU A 34 -18.41 -8.94 14.46
C LEU A 34 -18.21 -8.37 15.87
N ALA A 35 -17.83 -7.09 16.00
CA ALA A 35 -17.65 -6.46 17.30
C ALA A 35 -18.97 -6.40 18.07
N LEU A 36 -20.07 -6.04 17.41
CA LEU A 36 -21.40 -5.97 18.01
C LEU A 36 -21.86 -7.33 18.58
N ILE A 37 -21.71 -8.41 17.78
CA ILE A 37 -22.14 -9.76 18.19
C ILE A 37 -21.31 -10.28 19.37
N ASN A 38 -20.05 -9.89 19.47
CA ASN A 38 -19.13 -10.37 20.51
C ASN A 38 -18.99 -9.40 21.69
N ASP A 39 -19.79 -8.34 21.74
CA ASP A 39 -19.68 -7.27 22.75
C ASP A 39 -18.26 -6.68 22.85
N TRP A 40 -17.58 -6.58 21.71
CA TRP A 40 -16.27 -5.94 21.60
C TRP A 40 -16.41 -4.44 21.32
N PRO A 41 -15.41 -3.63 21.70
CA PRO A 41 -15.36 -2.22 21.32
C PRO A 41 -15.46 -2.05 19.80
N THR A 42 -16.13 -0.97 19.38
CA THR A 42 -16.25 -0.66 17.95
C THR A 42 -14.86 -0.41 17.36
N PRO A 43 -14.47 -1.11 16.29
CA PRO A 43 -13.17 -0.92 15.67
C PRO A 43 -13.09 0.41 14.94
N GLU A 44 -11.93 1.08 15.04
CA GLU A 44 -11.64 2.27 14.24
C GLU A 44 -11.64 1.96 12.74
N ARG A 45 -12.05 2.96 11.95
CA ARG A 45 -12.03 2.84 10.49
C ARG A 45 -10.59 2.92 10.00
N LEU A 46 -10.07 1.84 9.43
CA LEU A 46 -8.72 1.80 8.87
C LEU A 46 -8.61 2.41 7.46
N THR A 47 -9.73 2.72 6.80
CA THR A 47 -9.73 3.27 5.44
C THR A 47 -8.80 4.48 5.27
N PRO A 48 -8.81 5.51 6.15
CA PRO A 48 -7.94 6.69 5.98
C PRO A 48 -6.44 6.35 6.01
N VAL A 49 -6.00 5.49 6.93
CA VAL A 49 -4.59 5.10 7.02
C VAL A 49 -4.18 4.20 5.84
N ILE A 50 -5.10 3.36 5.36
CA ILE A 50 -4.87 2.53 4.17
C ILE A 50 -4.76 3.40 2.92
N ASP A 51 -5.64 4.38 2.73
CA ASP A 51 -5.62 5.30 1.59
C ASP A 51 -4.34 6.13 1.56
N TRP A 52 -3.91 6.63 2.72
CA TRP A 52 -2.61 7.30 2.86
C TRP A 52 -1.46 6.36 2.48
N SER A 53 -1.48 5.12 2.98
CA SER A 53 -0.44 4.13 2.71
C SER A 53 -0.36 3.77 1.22
N VAL A 54 -1.50 3.61 0.55
CA VAL A 54 -1.58 3.38 -0.91
C VAL A 54 -0.96 4.55 -1.67
N THR A 55 -1.24 5.78 -1.23
CA THR A 55 -0.72 7.00 -1.84
C THR A 55 0.79 7.10 -1.67
N ALA A 56 1.31 6.92 -0.45
CA ALA A 56 2.73 6.92 -0.16
C ALA A 56 3.49 5.84 -0.95
N LEU A 57 2.94 4.63 -1.04
CA LEU A 57 3.56 3.54 -1.78
C LEU A 57 3.60 3.81 -3.29
N ARG A 58 2.56 4.43 -3.87
CA ARG A 58 2.57 4.86 -5.28
C ARG A 58 3.65 5.90 -5.56
N ILE A 59 3.79 6.90 -4.68
CA ILE A 59 4.81 7.95 -4.82
C ILE A 59 6.21 7.32 -4.76
N ARG A 60 6.44 6.41 -3.80
CA ARG A 60 7.72 5.71 -3.65
C ARG A 60 8.06 4.81 -4.83
N ALA A 61 7.07 4.10 -5.38
CA ALA A 61 7.24 3.28 -6.57
C ALA A 61 7.58 4.15 -7.81
N ALA A 62 6.93 5.30 -7.96
CA ALA A 62 7.14 6.22 -9.08
C ALA A 62 8.53 6.89 -9.03
N GLY A 63 8.99 7.30 -7.85
CA GLY A 63 10.33 7.87 -7.65
C GLY A 63 11.48 6.87 -7.83
N ARG A 64 11.17 5.57 -7.96
CA ARG A 64 12.14 4.48 -8.16
C ARG A 64 12.11 3.93 -9.60
N ALA A 65 11.22 4.41 -10.47
CA ALA A 65 11.28 4.06 -11.89
C ALA A 65 12.70 4.31 -12.41
N PRO A 66 13.31 3.37 -13.15
CA PRO A 66 14.72 3.47 -13.49
C PRO A 66 14.98 4.81 -14.15
N HIS A 67 15.87 5.60 -13.55
CA HIS A 67 16.55 6.68 -14.23
C HIS A 67 17.25 6.04 -15.44
N VAL A 68 16.57 6.01 -16.58
CA VAL A 68 17.20 5.83 -17.87
C VAL A 68 18.11 7.05 -17.98
N ILE A 69 19.38 6.87 -17.63
CA ILE A 69 20.43 7.84 -17.91
C ILE A 69 20.44 7.96 -19.43
N ARG A 70 19.69 8.92 -19.96
CA ARG A 70 19.80 9.36 -21.35
C ARG A 70 21.16 10.01 -21.44
N ASN A 71 22.17 9.21 -21.76
CA ASN A 71 23.49 9.71 -22.07
C ASN A 71 23.34 10.56 -23.33
N ARG A 72 23.24 11.88 -23.14
CA ARG A 72 23.41 12.85 -24.22
C ARG A 72 24.88 12.76 -24.59
N ARG A 73 25.21 11.86 -25.54
CA ARG A 73 26.49 11.92 -26.24
C ARG A 73 26.59 13.31 -26.85
N ILE A 74 27.42 14.12 -26.20
CA ILE A 74 28.10 15.25 -26.79
C ILE A 74 29.22 14.62 -27.61
N ASP A 75 29.01 14.48 -28.91
CA ASP A 75 30.05 14.41 -29.93
C ASP A 75 29.48 15.34 -31.03
N ALA A 76 29.78 16.65 -30.99
CA ALA A 76 30.98 17.29 -31.56
C ALA A 76 31.08 17.09 -33.08
#